data_AF-A0A2T4U1D9-F1
#
_entry.id   AF-A0A2T4U1D9-F1
#
_cell.length_a   1.000
_cell.length_b   1.000
_cell.length_c   1.000
_cell.angle_alpha   90.00
_cell.angle_beta   90.00
_cell.angle_gamma   90.00
#
_symmetry.space_group_name_H-M   'P 1'
#
loop_
_entity.id
_entity.type
_entity.pdbx_description
1 polymer ?
#
loop_
_entity_poly.entity_id
_entity_poly.type
_entity_poly.pdbx_seq_one_letter_code
_entity_poly.pdbx_strand_id
1 'polypeptide(L)'
;MKTFRVSRFEFRVWRFNRGNPAGRPYPKLETRNSKHRLHSERGLALVVVLWILTFLSVVFTAFTFSMRTELAAAGNFRQEAEAYYLAEAGVYRAAAEIINADRDVPPDSKSYDALDEHWRTNPAAYENVALGGGHYRVAVRDEESKIPLNGQISPQYDAMLRRLFSNSGVTDEKLLSTIVDSIQDWRDVDTLHRLSGVEDDYYLSLPSPYRAKNGDFETIDELLLIKGMTPEILYGNVAGAQRRTELEAQPPWERELQHGESLGVARHLSIYSSGMVNVNTASSEVLMALGLTAAEVQAVLDRRTQLPFKNPQEFTELIRAILGGGRQGFAVVPGGQSGPANPTQIIAELSQTATVSAKNFSVKSAGRMTGSRLTVRVAAILRNDGTPGRPKLSVRLWSLDPRHGGV
;
A
#
# COMPACT_ATOMS: atom_id res chain seq x y z
N MET A 1 27.20 6.31 -13.89
CA MET A 1 28.35 6.26 -14.83
C MET A 1 29.64 6.20 -14.02
N LYS A 2 30.21 5.01 -13.86
CA LYS A 2 31.58 4.83 -13.33
C LYS A 2 32.37 4.06 -14.38
N THR A 3 33.19 4.79 -15.10
CA THR A 3 34.19 4.28 -16.03
C THR A 3 35.36 3.73 -15.22
N PHE A 4 35.65 2.44 -15.37
CA PHE A 4 36.95 1.89 -14.98
C PHE A 4 37.71 1.46 -16.22
N ARG A 5 38.94 1.96 -16.29
CA ARG A 5 39.94 1.75 -17.35
C ARG A 5 40.91 0.70 -16.85
N VAL A 6 41.15 -0.38 -17.61
CA VAL A 6 42.32 -1.23 -17.37
C VAL A 6 42.93 -1.72 -18.70
N SER A 7 44.21 -1.38 -18.84
CA SER A 7 45.29 -2.03 -19.59
C SER A 7 45.44 -1.85 -21.11
N ARG A 8 46.62 -1.29 -21.44
CA ARG A 8 47.31 -1.27 -22.73
C ARG A 8 48.01 -2.61 -22.95
N PHE A 9 47.88 -3.20 -24.13
CA PHE A 9 48.86 -4.15 -24.65
C PHE A 9 49.20 -3.80 -26.11
N GLU A 10 50.47 -3.54 -26.38
CA GLU A 10 51.02 -3.41 -27.75
C GLU A 10 51.55 -4.76 -28.21
N PHE A 11 51.22 -5.16 -29.44
CA PHE A 11 51.84 -6.29 -30.13
C PHE A 11 52.94 -5.79 -31.06
N ARG A 12 54.20 -6.19 -30.83
CA ARG A 12 55.30 -6.04 -31.79
C ARG A 12 55.55 -7.37 -32.50
N VAL A 13 55.35 -7.38 -33.82
CA VAL A 13 55.72 -8.48 -34.71
C VAL A 13 57.07 -8.13 -35.34
N TRP A 14 58.08 -8.96 -35.12
CA TRP A 14 59.35 -8.88 -35.85
C TRP A 14 59.31 -9.79 -37.08
N ARG A 15 59.42 -9.21 -38.28
CA ARG A 15 59.74 -9.93 -39.51
C ARG A 15 61.24 -9.81 -39.76
N PHE A 16 61.98 -10.93 -39.72
CA PHE A 16 63.36 -10.96 -40.20
C PHE A 16 63.40 -11.38 -41.67
N ASN A 17 64.00 -10.51 -42.48
CA ASN A 17 64.15 -10.63 -43.92
C ASN A 17 65.37 -11.50 -44.26
N ARG A 18 65.26 -12.33 -45.31
CA ARG A 18 66.33 -13.22 -45.78
C ARG A 18 67.40 -12.42 -46.53
N GLY A 19 68.65 -12.51 -46.09
CA GLY A 19 69.83 -12.06 -46.83
C GLY A 19 70.87 -13.18 -46.84
N ASN A 20 71.18 -13.69 -48.02
CA ASN A 20 72.20 -14.70 -48.29
C ASN A 20 73.59 -14.05 -48.39
N PRO A 21 74.64 -14.65 -47.82
CA PRO A 21 75.93 -14.62 -48.51
C PRO A 21 76.56 -16.01 -48.62
N ALA A 22 76.99 -16.32 -49.84
CA ALA A 22 77.78 -17.49 -50.19
C ALA A 22 79.24 -17.32 -49.77
N GLY A 23 79.89 -18.41 -49.32
CA GLY A 23 81.34 -18.56 -49.47
C GLY A 23 82.11 -19.34 -48.39
N ARG A 24 82.47 -20.58 -48.75
CA ARG A 24 83.73 -21.31 -48.43
C ARG A 24 83.79 -22.22 -47.17
N PRO A 25 84.66 -23.28 -47.21
CA PRO A 25 84.31 -24.63 -46.76
C PRO A 25 84.80 -25.03 -45.36
N TYR A 26 84.23 -26.14 -44.88
CA TYR A 26 84.37 -26.79 -43.57
C TYR A 26 85.81 -27.14 -43.12
N PRO A 27 86.05 -27.15 -41.79
CA PRO A 27 86.91 -28.13 -41.14
C PRO A 27 86.08 -29.22 -40.43
N LYS A 28 86.47 -30.47 -40.66
CA LYS A 28 86.02 -31.67 -39.92
C LYS A 28 86.44 -31.58 -38.46
N LEU A 29 85.51 -31.79 -37.52
CA LEU A 29 85.84 -32.23 -36.17
C LEU A 29 84.82 -33.27 -35.69
N GLU A 30 85.34 -34.50 -35.58
CA GLU A 30 85.04 -35.54 -34.60
C GLU A 30 83.58 -35.82 -34.23
N THR A 31 83.09 -36.96 -34.70
CA THR A 31 81.92 -37.66 -34.18
C THR A 31 82.18 -38.13 -32.74
N ARG A 32 81.96 -37.24 -31.76
CA ARG A 32 81.84 -37.64 -30.36
C ARG A 32 80.44 -38.19 -30.17
N ASN A 33 80.37 -39.51 -30.12
CA ASN A 33 79.16 -40.30 -29.92
C ASN A 33 78.60 -40.08 -28.50
N SER A 34 77.98 -38.92 -28.25
CA SER A 34 77.12 -38.74 -27.08
C SER A 34 75.78 -39.38 -27.39
N LYS A 35 75.60 -40.61 -26.90
CA LYS A 35 74.26 -41.16 -26.67
C LYS A 35 73.57 -40.27 -25.64
N HIS A 36 73.05 -39.11 -26.05
CA HIS A 36 71.96 -38.48 -25.34
C HIS A 36 70.80 -39.46 -25.44
N ARG A 37 70.62 -40.24 -24.37
CA ARG A 37 69.36 -40.91 -24.09
C ARG A 37 68.30 -39.82 -24.22
N LEU A 38 67.51 -39.86 -25.29
CA LEU A 38 66.26 -39.10 -25.38
C LEU A 38 65.46 -39.54 -24.17
N HIS A 39 65.47 -38.73 -23.12
CA HIS A 39 64.58 -38.91 -21.99
C HIS A 39 63.18 -38.71 -22.51
N SER A 40 62.54 -39.83 -22.86
CA SER A 40 61.11 -40.09 -22.90
C SER A 40 60.21 -38.84 -22.78
N GLU A 41 59.83 -38.28 -23.93
CA GLU A 41 58.69 -37.37 -24.17
C GLU A 41 57.32 -37.98 -23.77
N ARG A 42 57.29 -39.16 -23.12
CA ARG A 42 56.05 -39.88 -22.77
C ARG A 42 55.28 -39.26 -21.59
N GLY A 43 55.84 -38.27 -20.90
CA GLY A 43 55.16 -37.56 -19.80
C GLY A 43 54.48 -36.24 -20.21
N LEU A 44 54.98 -35.56 -21.24
CA LEU A 44 54.50 -34.22 -21.65
C LEU A 44 53.08 -34.30 -22.24
N ALA A 45 52.82 -35.31 -23.09
CA ALA A 45 51.50 -35.52 -23.67
C ALA A 45 50.42 -35.74 -22.61
N LEU A 46 50.72 -36.48 -21.54
CA LEU A 46 49.79 -36.72 -20.43
C LEU A 46 49.45 -35.41 -19.70
N VAL A 47 50.46 -34.56 -19.45
CA VAL A 47 50.26 -33.26 -18.78
C VAL A 47 49.40 -32.34 -19.65
N VAL A 48 49.64 -32.27 -20.96
CA VAL A 48 48.82 -31.48 -21.90
C VAL A 48 47.38 -31.98 -21.92
N VAL A 49 47.16 -33.29 -21.98
CA VAL A 49 45.82 -33.88 -21.92
C VAL A 49 45.12 -33.55 -20.60
N LEU A 50 45.82 -33.67 -19.46
CA LEU A 50 45.26 -33.33 -18.15
C LEU A 50 44.92 -31.84 -18.05
N TRP A 51 45.72 -30.95 -18.62
CA TRP A 51 45.42 -29.52 -18.66
C TRP A 51 44.19 -29.21 -19.52
N ILE A 52 44.09 -29.84 -20.70
CA ILE A 52 42.92 -29.69 -21.58
C ILE A 52 41.66 -30.21 -20.86
N LEU A 53 41.73 -31.37 -20.21
CA LEU A 53 40.61 -31.94 -19.45
C LEU A 53 40.23 -31.05 -18.26
N THR A 54 41.21 -30.49 -17.54
CA THR A 54 40.98 -29.58 -16.42
C THR A 54 40.29 -28.31 -16.89
N PHE A 55 40.80 -27.70 -17.97
CA PHE A 55 40.20 -26.51 -18.57
C PHE A 55 38.77 -26.79 -19.06
N LEU A 56 38.56 -27.90 -19.77
CA LEU A 56 37.24 -28.31 -20.25
C LEU A 56 36.26 -28.55 -19.08
N SER A 57 36.75 -29.14 -17.98
CA SER A 57 35.94 -29.36 -16.77
C SER A 57 35.50 -28.05 -16.12
N VAL A 58 36.39 -27.05 -16.05
CA VAL A 58 36.05 -25.70 -15.53
C VAL A 58 34.99 -25.04 -16.41
N VAL A 59 35.16 -25.07 -17.74
CA VAL A 59 34.19 -24.50 -18.70
C VAL A 59 32.84 -25.21 -18.58
N PHE A 60 32.83 -26.54 -18.56
CA PHE A 60 31.59 -27.33 -18.44
C PHE A 60 30.88 -27.07 -17.11
N THR A 61 31.62 -26.94 -16.02
CA THR A 61 31.07 -26.61 -14.69
C THR A 61 30.46 -25.21 -14.68
N ALA A 62 31.16 -24.21 -15.22
CA ALA A 62 30.66 -22.85 -15.33
C ALA A 62 29.39 -22.77 -16.19
N PHE A 63 29.37 -23.46 -17.33
CA PHE A 63 28.20 -23.56 -18.20
C PHE A 63 27.02 -24.23 -17.49
N THR A 64 27.26 -25.36 -16.82
CA THR A 64 26.21 -26.08 -16.07
C THR A 64 25.64 -25.22 -14.94
N PHE A 65 26.49 -24.51 -14.21
CA PHE A 65 26.06 -23.58 -13.18
C PHE A 65 25.20 -22.46 -13.77
N SER A 66 25.66 -21.83 -14.85
CA SER A 66 24.90 -20.79 -15.58
C SER A 66 23.53 -21.29 -16.02
N MET A 67 23.46 -22.47 -16.66
CA MET A 67 22.20 -23.05 -17.12
C MET A 67 21.24 -23.35 -15.97
N ARG A 68 21.73 -23.87 -14.85
CA ARG A 68 20.89 -24.12 -13.66
C ARG A 68 20.33 -22.80 -13.10
N THR A 69 21.14 -21.74 -13.06
CA THR A 69 20.67 -20.43 -12.61
C THR A 69 19.62 -19.83 -13.55
N GLU A 70 19.80 -19.98 -14.86
CA GLU A 70 18.85 -19.48 -15.86
C GLU A 70 17.53 -20.25 -15.84
N LEU A 71 17.58 -21.58 -15.72
CA LEU A 71 16.37 -22.41 -15.56
C LEU A 71 15.62 -22.08 -14.26
N ALA A 72 16.34 -21.85 -13.16
CA ALA A 72 15.72 -21.42 -11.91
C ALA A 72 15.08 -20.04 -12.05
N ALA A 73 15.73 -19.09 -12.72
CA ALA A 73 15.20 -17.76 -12.98
C ALA A 73 13.93 -17.82 -13.86
N ALA A 74 13.96 -18.59 -14.94
CA ALA A 74 12.80 -18.79 -15.81
C ALA A 74 11.64 -19.47 -15.07
N GLY A 75 11.92 -20.44 -14.21
CA GLY A 75 10.93 -21.10 -13.35
C GLY A 75 10.30 -20.12 -12.36
N ASN A 76 11.09 -19.26 -11.72
CA ASN A 76 10.60 -18.24 -10.81
C ASN A 76 9.76 -17.19 -11.53
N PHE A 77 10.19 -16.73 -12.70
CA PHE A 77 9.44 -15.77 -13.52
C PHE A 77 8.07 -16.33 -13.92
N ARG A 78 8.00 -17.59 -14.33
CA ARG A 78 6.72 -18.27 -14.62
C ARG A 78 5.82 -18.34 -13.39
N GLN A 79 6.36 -18.76 -12.25
CA GLN A 79 5.58 -18.85 -10.99
C GLN A 79 5.09 -17.48 -10.53
N GLU A 80 5.88 -16.44 -10.73
CA GLU A 80 5.52 -15.05 -10.40
C GLU A 80 4.36 -14.56 -11.28
N ALA A 81 4.43 -14.79 -12.59
CA ALA A 81 3.35 -14.48 -13.50
C ALA A 81 2.06 -15.25 -13.17
N GLU A 82 2.15 -16.55 -12.90
CA GLU A 82 0.98 -17.36 -12.51
C GLU A 82 0.39 -16.86 -11.17
N ALA A 83 1.23 -16.55 -10.18
CA ALA A 83 0.79 -16.00 -8.90
C ALA A 83 0.15 -14.59 -9.03
N TYR A 84 0.63 -13.76 -9.95
CA TYR A 84 0.03 -12.47 -10.27
C TYR A 84 -1.40 -12.63 -10.78
N TYR A 85 -1.63 -13.51 -11.77
CA TYR A 85 -2.97 -13.75 -12.30
C TYR A 85 -3.91 -14.43 -11.28
N LEU A 86 -3.37 -15.22 -10.35
CA LEU A 86 -4.15 -15.71 -9.21
C LEU A 86 -4.58 -14.56 -8.29
N ALA A 87 -3.69 -13.61 -8.00
CA ALA A 87 -4.04 -12.44 -7.22
C ALA A 87 -5.10 -11.58 -7.95
N GLU A 88 -4.92 -11.35 -9.24
CA GLU A 88 -5.88 -10.63 -10.08
C GLU A 88 -7.25 -11.32 -10.12
N ALA A 89 -7.30 -12.64 -10.24
CA ALA A 89 -8.54 -13.42 -10.18
C ALA A 89 -9.30 -13.19 -8.86
N GLY A 90 -8.58 -13.06 -7.74
CA GLY A 90 -9.19 -12.69 -6.46
C GLY A 90 -9.84 -11.30 -6.46
N VAL A 91 -9.29 -10.33 -7.19
CA VAL A 91 -9.92 -9.01 -7.38
C VAL A 91 -11.24 -9.15 -8.14
N TYR A 92 -11.26 -9.89 -9.24
CA TYR A 92 -12.49 -10.13 -9.99
C TYR A 92 -13.50 -10.98 -9.22
N ARG A 93 -13.05 -11.87 -8.32
CA ARG A 93 -13.94 -12.56 -7.39
C ARG A 93 -14.64 -11.58 -6.44
N ALA A 94 -13.90 -10.64 -5.86
CA ALA A 94 -14.49 -9.59 -5.04
C ALA A 94 -15.49 -8.73 -5.82
N ALA A 95 -15.16 -8.34 -7.06
CA ALA A 95 -16.08 -7.63 -7.94
C ALA A 95 -17.39 -8.41 -8.17
N ALA A 96 -17.30 -9.72 -8.38
CA ALA A 96 -18.48 -10.57 -8.54
C ALA A 96 -19.35 -10.65 -7.27
N GLU A 97 -18.75 -10.72 -6.09
CA GLU A 97 -19.51 -10.71 -4.83
C GLU A 97 -20.24 -9.38 -4.61
N ILE A 98 -19.60 -8.24 -4.89
CA ILE A 98 -20.24 -6.90 -4.81
C ILE A 98 -21.40 -6.78 -5.81
N ILE A 99 -21.20 -7.21 -7.07
CA ILE A 99 -22.25 -7.21 -8.09
C ILE A 99 -23.43 -8.11 -7.70
N ASN A 100 -23.15 -9.29 -7.15
CA ASN A 100 -24.20 -10.23 -6.77
C ASN A 100 -24.98 -9.78 -5.53
N ALA A 101 -24.35 -9.04 -4.60
CA ALA A 101 -25.05 -8.42 -3.47
C ALA A 101 -26.19 -7.50 -3.94
N ASP A 102 -25.95 -6.73 -5.01
CA ASP A 102 -26.93 -5.81 -5.58
C ASP A 102 -27.89 -6.43 -6.60
N ARG A 103 -27.62 -7.67 -7.05
CA ARG A 103 -28.34 -8.25 -8.21
C ARG A 103 -29.75 -8.69 -7.89
N ASP A 104 -29.94 -9.33 -6.74
CA ASP A 104 -31.23 -9.91 -6.34
C ASP A 104 -32.08 -8.90 -5.53
N VAL A 105 -31.64 -7.65 -5.48
CA VAL A 105 -32.30 -6.51 -4.86
C VAL A 105 -33.27 -5.87 -5.88
N PRO A 106 -34.57 -5.71 -5.57
CA PRO A 106 -35.53 -5.12 -6.49
C PRO A 106 -35.05 -3.75 -7.02
N PRO A 107 -35.21 -3.47 -8.34
CA PRO A 107 -35.02 -2.13 -8.87
C PRO A 107 -35.86 -1.14 -8.05
N ASP A 108 -35.26 -0.03 -7.63
CA ASP A 108 -35.84 1.03 -6.78
C ASP A 108 -35.91 0.77 -5.27
N SER A 109 -35.43 -0.38 -4.78
CA SER A 109 -35.18 -0.54 -3.34
C SER A 109 -33.88 0.16 -2.93
N LYS A 110 -33.87 0.82 -1.76
CA LYS A 110 -32.65 1.41 -1.20
C LYS A 110 -31.69 0.29 -0.82
N SER A 111 -30.53 0.22 -1.48
CA SER A 111 -29.44 -0.65 -1.05
C SER A 111 -28.68 0.02 0.10
N TYR A 112 -28.25 -0.80 1.04
CA TYR A 112 -27.30 -0.44 2.08
C TYR A 112 -26.14 -1.42 1.96
N ASP A 113 -24.97 -1.00 2.40
CA ASP A 113 -23.78 -1.86 2.46
C ASP A 113 -23.37 -2.03 3.92
N ALA A 114 -23.24 -3.26 4.38
CA ALA A 114 -22.99 -3.60 5.77
C ALA A 114 -21.96 -4.73 5.94
N LEU A 115 -21.47 -4.89 7.17
CA LEU A 115 -20.37 -5.82 7.47
C LEU A 115 -20.79 -7.30 7.46
N ASP A 116 -22.09 -7.59 7.43
CA ASP A 116 -22.67 -8.93 7.43
C ASP A 116 -22.90 -9.51 6.02
N GLU A 117 -22.72 -8.70 4.98
CA GLU A 117 -22.93 -9.11 3.59
C GLU A 117 -21.82 -9.99 3.01
N HIS A 118 -22.17 -10.76 1.98
CA HIS A 118 -21.26 -11.74 1.36
C HIS A 118 -20.00 -11.11 0.78
N TRP A 119 -20.05 -9.88 0.26
CA TRP A 119 -18.86 -9.16 -0.21
C TRP A 119 -17.82 -8.95 0.90
N ARG A 120 -18.22 -9.06 2.18
CA ARG A 120 -17.36 -8.94 3.35
C ARG A 120 -17.10 -10.28 4.04
N THR A 121 -18.10 -11.14 4.15
CA THR A 121 -18.12 -12.30 5.06
C THR A 121 -18.03 -13.67 4.39
N ASN A 122 -17.75 -13.75 3.08
CA ASN A 122 -17.70 -15.02 2.35
C ASN A 122 -16.30 -15.67 2.32
N PRO A 123 -15.93 -16.54 3.29
CA PRO A 123 -14.61 -17.18 3.29
C PRO A 123 -14.41 -18.11 2.09
N ALA A 124 -15.47 -18.73 1.56
CA ALA A 124 -15.38 -19.56 0.36
C ALA A 124 -14.97 -18.77 -0.89
N ALA A 125 -15.20 -17.44 -0.90
CA ALA A 125 -14.73 -16.55 -1.96
C ALA A 125 -13.32 -15.97 -1.69
N TYR A 126 -12.85 -15.97 -0.43
CA TYR A 126 -11.74 -15.12 -0.01
C TYR A 126 -10.59 -15.82 0.73
N GLU A 127 -10.78 -17.02 1.26
CA GLU A 127 -9.78 -17.72 2.07
C GLU A 127 -9.18 -18.92 1.33
N ASN A 128 -7.95 -18.76 0.83
CA ASN A 128 -7.19 -19.81 0.14
C ASN A 128 -7.97 -20.52 -0.97
N VAL A 129 -8.68 -19.74 -1.78
CA VAL A 129 -9.51 -20.26 -2.87
C VAL A 129 -8.60 -20.88 -3.94
N ALA A 130 -8.79 -22.17 -4.19
CA ALA A 130 -8.03 -22.90 -5.19
C ALA A 130 -8.41 -22.46 -6.61
N LEU A 131 -7.41 -22.15 -7.43
CA LEU A 131 -7.59 -21.85 -8.85
C LEU A 131 -6.32 -22.28 -9.60
N GLY A 132 -6.49 -23.09 -10.64
CA GLY A 132 -5.37 -23.64 -11.39
C GLY A 132 -4.38 -24.40 -10.50
N GLY A 133 -3.09 -24.04 -10.57
CA GLY A 133 -2.02 -24.66 -9.79
C GLY A 133 -1.77 -24.02 -8.41
N GLY A 134 -2.60 -23.09 -7.97
CA GLY A 134 -2.37 -22.33 -6.75
C GLY A 134 -3.64 -21.95 -6.01
N HIS A 135 -3.49 -20.99 -5.10
CA HIS A 135 -4.58 -20.41 -4.33
C HIS A 135 -4.45 -18.89 -4.29
N TYR A 136 -5.57 -18.22 -4.11
CA TYR A 136 -5.59 -16.81 -3.78
C TYR A 136 -6.35 -16.56 -2.49
N ARG A 137 -6.08 -15.40 -1.88
CA ARG A 137 -6.87 -14.87 -0.76
C ARG A 137 -7.18 -13.41 -0.99
N VAL A 138 -8.32 -12.95 -0.50
CA VAL A 138 -8.82 -11.61 -0.76
C VAL A 138 -9.26 -10.95 0.54
N ALA A 139 -9.09 -9.64 0.62
CA ALA A 139 -9.66 -8.81 1.65
C ALA A 139 -10.32 -7.59 0.99
N VAL A 140 -11.63 -7.46 1.18
CA VAL A 140 -12.43 -6.33 0.70
C VAL A 140 -12.73 -5.39 1.85
N ARG A 141 -12.63 -4.08 1.61
CA ARG A 141 -12.97 -3.02 2.55
C ARG A 141 -13.79 -1.95 1.84
N ASP A 142 -14.83 -1.49 2.51
CA ASP A 142 -15.59 -0.31 2.13
C ASP A 142 -14.73 0.95 2.34
N GLU A 143 -14.57 1.80 1.32
CA GLU A 143 -13.84 3.07 1.43
C GLU A 143 -14.70 4.21 2.01
N GLU A 144 -16.02 4.14 1.91
CA GLU A 144 -16.94 5.00 2.66
C GLU A 144 -16.93 4.68 4.16
N SER A 145 -16.33 3.57 4.61
CA SER A 145 -16.09 3.35 6.06
C SER A 145 -15.07 4.32 6.69
N LYS A 146 -14.44 5.18 5.87
CA LYS A 146 -13.38 6.12 6.24
C LYS A 146 -13.76 7.56 5.92
N ILE A 147 -13.02 8.49 6.53
CA ILE A 147 -13.18 9.92 6.31
C ILE A 147 -12.57 10.29 4.94
N PRO A 148 -13.32 10.96 4.06
CA PRO A 148 -12.80 11.43 2.78
C PRO A 148 -11.77 12.53 3.01
N LEU A 149 -10.51 12.31 2.63
CA LEU A 149 -9.45 13.33 2.73
C LEU A 149 -9.70 14.50 1.76
N ASN A 150 -10.27 14.18 0.61
CA ASN A 150 -10.72 15.16 -0.40
C ASN A 150 -12.18 15.58 -0.15
N GLY A 151 -12.55 15.85 1.10
CA GLY A 151 -13.90 16.26 1.48
C GLY A 151 -14.27 17.67 1.02
N GLN A 152 -15.57 18.01 1.10
CA GLN A 152 -16.03 19.37 0.80
C GLN A 152 -15.52 20.37 1.84
N ILE A 153 -14.77 21.37 1.38
CA ILE A 153 -14.23 22.44 2.22
C ILE A 153 -15.39 23.18 2.91
N SER A 154 -15.52 23.00 4.21
CA SER A 154 -16.65 23.50 4.99
C SER A 154 -16.38 23.44 6.50
N PRO A 155 -17.02 24.27 7.33
CA PRO A 155 -16.81 24.23 8.79
C PRO A 155 -17.10 22.85 9.42
N GLN A 156 -18.08 22.11 8.89
CA GLN A 156 -18.39 20.76 9.35
C GLN A 156 -17.28 19.74 9.02
N TYR A 157 -16.67 19.87 7.84
CA TYR A 157 -15.53 19.03 7.45
C TYR A 157 -14.29 19.35 8.29
N ASP A 158 -14.03 20.64 8.54
CA ASP A 158 -12.95 21.09 9.43
C ASP A 158 -13.13 20.56 10.86
N ALA A 159 -14.35 20.60 11.38
CA ALA A 159 -14.66 20.02 12.69
C ALA A 159 -14.47 18.49 12.72
N MET A 160 -14.83 17.78 11.64
CA MET A 160 -14.59 16.35 11.53
C MET A 160 -13.10 16.00 11.53
N LEU A 161 -12.28 16.72 10.75
CA LEU A 161 -10.83 16.55 10.75
C LEU A 161 -10.21 16.86 12.11
N ARG A 162 -10.61 17.97 12.74
CA ARG A 162 -10.17 18.34 14.09
C ARG A 162 -10.42 17.21 15.09
N ARG A 163 -11.63 16.64 15.08
CA ARG A 163 -11.98 15.50 15.94
C ARG A 163 -11.15 14.26 15.62
N LEU A 164 -10.89 13.96 14.34
CA LEU A 164 -10.03 12.82 13.97
C LEU A 164 -8.62 12.95 14.54
N PHE A 165 -7.96 14.10 14.36
CA PHE A 165 -6.60 14.33 14.85
C PHE A 165 -6.54 14.41 16.38
N SER A 166 -7.53 15.05 17.00
CA SER A 166 -7.65 15.13 18.46
C SER A 166 -7.83 13.74 19.07
N ASN A 167 -8.74 12.93 18.52
CA ASN A 167 -8.97 11.56 18.98
C ASN A 167 -7.79 10.60 18.70
N SER A 168 -6.85 10.97 17.83
CA SER A 168 -5.67 10.16 17.53
C SER A 168 -4.47 10.48 18.44
N GLY A 169 -4.58 11.47 19.33
CA GLY A 169 -3.55 11.84 20.32
C GLY A 169 -2.97 13.25 20.17
N VAL A 170 -3.43 14.05 19.20
CA VAL A 170 -2.95 15.44 19.04
C VAL A 170 -3.70 16.35 20.02
N THR A 171 -3.05 16.73 21.12
CA THR A 171 -3.69 17.53 22.19
C THR A 171 -3.39 19.03 22.12
N ASP A 172 -2.40 19.46 21.33
CA ASP A 172 -2.06 20.88 21.15
C ASP A 172 -3.04 21.55 20.17
N GLU A 173 -3.88 22.47 20.68
CA GLU A 173 -4.89 23.18 19.89
C GLU A 173 -4.27 24.06 18.78
N LYS A 174 -3.08 24.62 18.99
CA LYS A 174 -2.40 25.41 17.97
C LYS A 174 -1.93 24.51 16.84
N LEU A 175 -1.40 23.33 17.18
CA LEU A 175 -0.99 22.32 16.21
C LEU A 175 -2.19 21.78 15.42
N LEU A 176 -3.28 21.42 16.11
CA LEU A 176 -4.53 20.99 15.49
C LEU A 176 -5.06 22.02 14.49
N SER A 177 -5.12 23.29 14.91
CA SER A 177 -5.57 24.38 14.05
C SER A 177 -4.67 24.57 12.84
N THR A 178 -3.35 24.48 13.03
CA THR A 178 -2.38 24.56 11.94
C THR A 178 -2.60 23.44 10.94
N ILE A 179 -2.68 22.18 11.40
CA ILE A 179 -2.86 21.02 10.53
C ILE A 179 -4.15 21.13 9.72
N VAL A 180 -5.28 21.40 10.36
CA VAL A 180 -6.58 21.43 9.69
C VAL A 180 -6.65 22.59 8.69
N ASP A 181 -6.22 23.78 9.08
CA ASP A 181 -6.24 24.94 8.18
C ASP A 181 -5.29 24.70 7.00
N SER A 182 -4.07 24.19 7.23
CA SER A 182 -3.11 23.87 6.17
C SER A 182 -3.55 22.73 5.24
N ILE A 183 -4.38 21.79 5.69
CA ILE A 183 -4.99 20.78 4.81
C ILE A 183 -5.94 21.43 3.80
N GLN A 184 -6.66 22.48 4.21
CA GLN A 184 -7.58 23.17 3.31
C GLN A 184 -6.83 24.07 2.33
N ASP A 185 -5.88 24.88 2.82
CA ASP A 185 -5.04 25.76 1.98
C ASP A 185 -4.19 24.94 0.97
N TRP A 186 -3.83 23.69 1.32
CA TRP A 186 -3.14 22.81 0.36
C TRP A 186 -4.02 22.42 -0.84
N ARG A 187 -5.35 22.39 -0.65
CA ARG A 187 -6.32 21.84 -1.59
C ARG A 187 -7.08 22.90 -2.37
N ASP A 188 -7.33 24.06 -1.76
CA ASP A 188 -8.04 25.13 -2.46
C ASP A 188 -7.17 25.75 -3.56
N VAL A 189 -7.83 26.42 -4.50
CA VAL A 189 -7.19 26.87 -5.75
C VAL A 189 -6.60 28.27 -5.64
N ASP A 190 -6.88 28.96 -4.54
CA ASP A 190 -6.45 30.32 -4.35
C ASP A 190 -5.05 30.36 -3.71
N THR A 191 -4.68 31.50 -3.14
CA THR A 191 -3.36 31.71 -2.54
C THR A 191 -3.49 32.44 -1.21
N LEU A 192 -4.67 32.38 -0.60
CA LEU A 192 -5.01 33.04 0.65
C LEU A 192 -4.94 32.01 1.76
N HIS A 193 -3.99 32.17 2.67
CA HIS A 193 -3.93 31.27 3.80
C HIS A 193 -5.02 31.58 4.84
N ARG A 194 -5.55 30.53 5.47
CA ARG A 194 -6.42 30.63 6.65
C ARG A 194 -5.67 31.15 7.87
N LEU A 195 -6.39 31.38 8.97
CA LEU A 195 -5.84 31.98 10.20
C LEU A 195 -4.59 31.24 10.73
N SER A 196 -4.61 29.91 10.74
CA SER A 196 -3.46 29.08 11.16
C SER A 196 -2.81 28.33 10.00
N GLY A 197 -3.36 28.47 8.80
CA GLY A 197 -2.94 27.77 7.60
C GLY A 197 -1.69 28.40 6.97
N VAL A 198 -1.27 27.84 5.83
CA VAL A 198 -0.10 28.29 5.08
C VAL A 198 -0.20 27.95 3.60
N GLU A 199 0.51 28.74 2.80
CA GLU A 199 0.53 28.69 1.34
C GLU A 199 1.95 28.56 0.80
N ASP A 200 2.12 28.81 -0.50
CA ASP A 200 3.40 28.81 -1.22
C ASP A 200 4.53 29.59 -0.49
N ASP A 201 4.22 30.71 0.16
CA ASP A 201 5.20 31.54 0.85
C ASP A 201 5.93 30.79 1.97
N TYR A 202 5.19 30.00 2.75
CA TYR A 202 5.74 29.12 3.76
C TYR A 202 6.50 27.95 3.14
N TYR A 203 5.91 27.22 2.20
CA TYR A 203 6.53 26.00 1.65
C TYR A 203 7.81 26.30 0.85
N LEU A 204 7.88 27.45 0.19
CA LEU A 204 9.09 27.91 -0.51
C LEU A 204 10.19 28.39 0.44
N SER A 205 9.86 28.70 1.70
CA SER A 205 10.83 29.10 2.72
C SER A 205 11.56 27.92 3.39
N LEU A 206 11.09 26.69 3.17
CA LEU A 206 11.65 25.49 3.78
C LEU A 206 13.05 25.16 3.20
N PRO A 207 13.90 24.42 3.95
CA PRO A 207 15.23 24.01 3.47
C PRO A 207 15.21 23.22 2.15
N SER A 208 14.13 22.48 1.90
CA SER A 208 13.83 21.86 0.61
C SER A 208 12.51 22.48 0.11
N PRO A 209 12.58 23.57 -0.68
CA PRO A 209 11.40 24.30 -1.13
C PRO A 209 10.48 23.46 -2.03
N TYR A 210 9.18 23.62 -1.83
CA TYR A 210 8.13 23.15 -2.74
C TYR A 210 6.95 24.12 -2.68
N ARG A 211 5.93 23.85 -3.50
CA ARG A 211 4.69 24.64 -3.55
C ARG A 211 3.53 23.87 -2.97
N ALA A 212 2.53 24.59 -2.50
CA ALA A 212 1.22 24.02 -2.24
C ALA A 212 0.69 23.40 -3.54
N LYS A 213 -0.09 22.32 -3.42
CA LYS A 213 -0.58 21.59 -4.59
C LYS A 213 -1.71 22.31 -5.29
N ASN A 214 -2.50 23.06 -4.52
CA ASN A 214 -3.72 23.73 -4.92
C ASN A 214 -4.68 22.76 -5.62
N GLY A 215 -4.81 21.58 -5.01
CA GLY A 215 -5.59 20.47 -5.54
C GLY A 215 -5.69 19.28 -4.60
N ASP A 216 -6.52 18.32 -4.99
CA ASP A 216 -6.80 17.13 -4.19
C ASP A 216 -5.57 16.25 -3.94
N PHE A 217 -5.57 15.57 -2.80
CA PHE A 217 -4.59 14.56 -2.44
C PHE A 217 -4.70 13.35 -3.39
N GLU A 218 -3.56 12.90 -3.90
CA GLU A 218 -3.43 11.68 -4.72
C GLU A 218 -2.93 10.49 -3.90
N THR A 219 -2.29 10.77 -2.77
CA THR A 219 -1.82 9.78 -1.80
C THR A 219 -2.08 10.26 -0.38
N ILE A 220 -2.19 9.33 0.57
CA ILE A 220 -2.28 9.68 2.00
C ILE A 220 -0.94 10.27 2.50
N ASP A 221 0.18 9.85 1.92
CA ASP A 221 1.53 10.23 2.34
C ASP A 221 1.84 11.71 2.06
N GLU A 222 1.14 12.33 1.11
CA GLU A 222 1.19 13.78 0.86
C GLU A 222 0.82 14.60 2.12
N LEU A 223 0.08 14.02 3.07
CA LEU A 223 -0.15 14.68 4.37
C LEU A 223 1.15 15.01 5.11
N LEU A 224 2.27 14.31 4.85
CA LEU A 224 3.57 14.64 5.42
C LEU A 224 4.19 15.92 4.87
N LEU A 225 3.64 16.48 3.79
CA LEU A 225 4.03 17.79 3.27
C LEU A 225 3.28 18.93 3.97
N ILE A 226 2.20 18.63 4.69
CA ILE A 226 1.40 19.63 5.38
C ILE A 226 2.13 20.14 6.62
N LYS A 227 2.10 21.45 6.83
CA LYS A 227 2.67 22.09 8.02
C LYS A 227 2.07 21.48 9.31
N GLY A 228 2.95 21.02 10.18
CA GLY A 228 2.59 20.44 11.48
C GLY A 228 2.28 18.94 11.44
N MET A 229 2.12 18.34 10.26
CA MET A 229 1.97 16.89 10.15
C MET A 229 3.31 16.18 10.34
N THR A 230 3.27 15.03 11.00
CA THR A 230 4.45 14.19 11.24
C THR A 230 4.13 12.71 10.96
N PRO A 231 5.15 11.86 10.74
CA PRO A 231 4.95 10.41 10.61
C PRO A 231 4.25 9.79 11.83
N GLU A 232 4.49 10.33 13.02
CA GLU A 232 3.86 9.90 14.27
C GLU A 232 2.36 10.16 14.26
N ILE A 233 1.92 11.35 13.81
CA ILE A 233 0.48 11.66 13.70
C ILE A 233 -0.17 10.84 12.57
N LEU A 234 0.55 10.63 11.46
CA LEU A 234 0.00 9.94 10.30
C LEU A 234 -0.12 8.42 10.51
N TYR A 235 0.96 7.77 10.94
CA TYR A 235 1.05 6.30 11.05
C TYR A 235 0.99 5.77 12.49
N GLY A 236 1.12 6.65 13.47
CA GLY A 236 1.15 6.32 14.88
C GLY A 236 2.55 5.95 15.37
N ASN A 237 2.84 6.23 16.63
CA ASN A 237 4.15 6.01 17.27
C ASN A 237 4.06 5.28 18.62
N VAL A 238 2.91 4.67 18.95
CA VAL A 238 2.76 3.84 20.16
C VAL A 238 3.88 2.78 20.21
N ALA A 239 4.68 2.85 21.28
CA ALA A 239 5.85 2.00 21.46
C ALA A 239 5.45 0.59 21.92
N GLY A 240 5.92 -0.42 21.18
CA GLY A 240 5.70 -1.83 21.51
C GLY A 240 4.39 -2.39 20.93
N ALA A 241 4.50 -3.55 20.26
CA ALA A 241 3.36 -4.23 19.65
C ALA A 241 2.27 -4.60 20.67
N GLN A 242 2.68 -4.94 21.90
CA GLN A 242 1.77 -5.27 22.98
C GLN A 242 0.91 -4.07 23.40
N ARG A 243 1.52 -2.92 23.71
CA ARG A 243 0.80 -1.70 24.10
C ARG A 243 -0.19 -1.25 23.02
N ARG A 244 0.22 -1.31 21.75
CA ARG A 244 -0.68 -1.03 20.62
C ARG A 244 -1.87 -1.97 20.61
N THR A 245 -1.65 -3.27 20.82
CA THR A 245 -2.71 -4.28 20.86
C THR A 245 -3.67 -4.04 22.04
N GLU A 246 -3.14 -3.69 23.21
CA GLU A 246 -3.93 -3.37 24.41
C GLU A 246 -4.82 -2.14 24.19
N LEU A 247 -4.28 -1.06 23.59
CA LEU A 247 -5.05 0.13 23.24
C LEU A 247 -6.11 -0.17 22.17
N GLU A 248 -5.76 -0.90 21.12
CA GLU A 248 -6.68 -1.25 20.04
C GLU A 248 -7.82 -2.19 20.47
N ALA A 249 -7.60 -2.99 21.51
CA ALA A 249 -8.64 -3.85 22.10
C ALA A 249 -9.70 -3.07 22.89
N GLN A 250 -9.39 -1.84 23.31
CA GLN A 250 -10.30 -0.96 24.04
C GLN A 250 -11.08 -0.07 23.07
N PRO A 251 -12.32 0.32 23.42
CA PRO A 251 -13.05 1.31 22.65
C PRO A 251 -12.32 2.66 22.71
N PRO A 252 -12.42 3.50 21.66
CA PRO A 252 -11.61 4.71 21.58
C PRO A 252 -11.72 5.70 22.76
N TRP A 253 -12.87 5.75 23.42
CA TRP A 253 -13.12 6.64 24.57
C TRP A 253 -12.55 6.15 25.90
N GLU A 254 -12.11 4.89 25.97
CA GLU A 254 -11.44 4.33 27.16
C GLU A 254 -9.90 4.33 27.03
N ARG A 255 -9.39 4.62 25.83
CA ARG A 255 -7.95 4.57 25.56
C ARG A 255 -7.20 5.70 26.25
N GLU A 256 -6.19 5.34 27.03
CA GLU A 256 -5.27 6.28 27.66
C GLU A 256 -3.94 6.34 26.89
N LEU A 257 -3.83 7.31 25.99
CA LEU A 257 -2.57 7.62 25.31
C LEU A 257 -1.63 8.38 26.23
N GLN A 258 -0.36 8.00 26.25
CA GLN A 258 0.67 8.78 26.92
C GLN A 258 0.93 10.07 26.13
N HIS A 259 1.47 11.08 26.81
CA HIS A 259 1.82 12.33 26.14
C HIS A 259 2.80 12.08 24.98
N GLY A 260 2.42 12.56 23.79
CA GLY A 260 3.18 12.36 22.56
C GLY A 260 2.91 11.03 21.84
N GLU A 261 2.08 10.13 22.38
CA GLU A 261 1.62 8.95 21.66
C GLU A 261 0.47 9.28 20.70
N SER A 262 0.52 8.64 19.53
CA SER A 262 -0.53 8.67 18.54
C SER A 262 -0.76 7.29 17.95
N LEU A 263 -2.03 6.97 17.68
CA LEU A 263 -2.44 5.73 17.02
C LEU A 263 -2.34 5.79 15.49
N GLY A 264 -2.13 6.99 14.93
CA GLY A 264 -2.09 7.24 13.50
C GLY A 264 -3.47 7.43 12.88
N VAL A 265 -3.61 8.45 12.02
CA VAL A 265 -4.87 8.74 11.32
C VAL A 265 -5.00 8.08 9.95
N ALA A 266 -3.90 7.61 9.34
CA ALA A 266 -3.89 7.14 7.94
C ALA A 266 -4.93 6.05 7.64
N ARG A 267 -5.16 5.13 8.58
CA ARG A 267 -6.12 4.02 8.43
C ARG A 267 -7.58 4.47 8.41
N HIS A 268 -7.87 5.67 8.90
CA HIS A 268 -9.21 6.26 9.01
C HIS A 268 -9.52 7.24 7.87
N LEU A 269 -8.58 7.43 6.94
CA LEU A 269 -8.69 8.35 5.81
C LEU A 269 -8.81 7.58 4.49
N SER A 270 -9.52 8.17 3.53
CA SER A 270 -9.60 7.68 2.15
C SER A 270 -9.49 8.82 1.15
N ILE A 271 -8.74 8.61 0.08
CA ILE A 271 -8.74 9.46 -1.13
C ILE A 271 -9.74 8.97 -2.18
N TYR A 272 -10.41 7.84 -1.94
CA TYR A 272 -11.33 7.21 -2.89
C TYR A 272 -12.80 7.28 -2.47
N SER A 273 -13.09 7.64 -1.21
CA SER A 273 -14.45 7.80 -0.69
C SER A 273 -15.23 8.87 -1.47
N SER A 274 -16.54 8.65 -1.64
CA SER A 274 -17.43 9.58 -2.34
C SER A 274 -17.82 10.85 -1.55
N GLY A 275 -17.20 11.11 -0.40
CA GLY A 275 -17.45 12.32 0.40
C GLY A 275 -18.39 12.13 1.60
N MET A 276 -18.97 10.94 1.78
CA MET A 276 -19.80 10.58 2.94
C MET A 276 -19.24 9.34 3.63
N VAL A 277 -19.62 9.14 4.89
CA VAL A 277 -19.19 8.03 5.72
C VAL A 277 -20.33 7.00 5.85
N ASN A 278 -20.07 5.75 5.47
CA ASN A 278 -21.01 4.65 5.63
C ASN A 278 -21.11 4.22 7.11
N VAL A 279 -22.24 4.54 7.74
CA VAL A 279 -22.51 4.26 9.15
C VAL A 279 -22.90 2.82 9.42
N ASN A 280 -22.84 1.91 8.47
CA ASN A 280 -22.92 0.47 8.73
C ASN A 280 -21.54 -0.17 8.87
N THR A 281 -20.49 0.44 8.30
CA THR A 281 -19.15 -0.13 8.18
C THR A 281 -18.06 0.70 8.86
N ALA A 282 -18.30 1.99 9.12
CA ALA A 282 -17.36 2.90 9.75
C ALA A 282 -16.91 2.43 11.14
N SER A 283 -15.62 2.59 11.46
CA SER A 283 -15.08 2.26 12.78
C SER A 283 -15.57 3.24 13.85
N SER A 284 -15.41 2.88 15.12
CA SER A 284 -15.73 3.75 16.25
C SER A 284 -15.00 5.09 16.19
N GLU A 285 -13.74 5.13 15.74
CA GLU A 285 -12.96 6.36 15.58
C GLU A 285 -13.55 7.27 14.51
N VAL A 286 -13.96 6.68 13.38
CA VAL A 286 -14.59 7.43 12.28
C VAL A 286 -15.97 7.96 12.71
N LEU A 287 -16.76 7.16 13.43
CA LEU A 287 -18.04 7.61 13.99
C LEU A 287 -17.89 8.76 14.99
N MET A 288 -16.88 8.72 15.87
CA MET A 288 -16.60 9.83 16.77
C MET A 288 -16.14 11.09 16.02
N ALA A 289 -15.41 10.95 14.92
CA ALA A 289 -15.02 12.08 14.09
C ALA A 289 -16.25 12.78 13.46
N LEU A 290 -17.33 12.05 13.18
CA LEU A 290 -18.62 12.63 12.80
C LEU A 290 -19.29 13.46 13.93
N GLY A 291 -18.72 13.47 15.13
CA GLY A 291 -19.23 14.23 16.28
C GLY A 291 -20.11 13.43 17.22
N LEU A 292 -20.18 12.10 17.08
CA LEU A 292 -20.91 11.22 17.99
C LEU A 292 -20.15 11.08 19.32
N THR A 293 -20.90 11.04 20.42
CA THR A 293 -20.41 10.69 21.76
C THR A 293 -20.14 9.18 21.89
N ALA A 294 -19.41 8.77 22.93
CA ALA A 294 -19.22 7.35 23.26
C ALA A 294 -20.54 6.57 23.33
N ALA A 295 -21.58 7.12 23.98
CA ALA A 295 -22.88 6.47 24.11
C ALA A 295 -23.60 6.34 22.75
N GLU A 296 -23.53 7.37 21.90
CA GLU A 296 -24.10 7.34 20.55
C GLU A 296 -23.37 6.33 19.66
N VAL A 297 -22.03 6.30 19.71
CA VAL A 297 -21.24 5.31 18.97
C VAL A 297 -21.57 3.90 19.45
N GLN A 298 -21.63 3.67 20.77
CA GLN A 298 -22.00 2.36 21.30
C GLN A 298 -23.40 1.93 20.83
N ALA A 299 -24.39 2.82 20.89
CA ALA A 299 -25.74 2.53 20.40
C ALA A 299 -25.77 2.20 18.90
N VAL A 300 -24.95 2.87 18.09
CA VAL A 300 -24.79 2.57 16.66
C VAL A 300 -24.18 1.18 16.47
N LEU A 301 -23.12 0.85 17.20
CA LEU A 301 -22.48 -0.46 17.14
C LEU A 301 -23.44 -1.58 17.59
N ASP A 302 -24.13 -1.39 18.71
CA ASP A 302 -25.12 -2.34 19.22
C ASP A 302 -26.24 -2.55 18.21
N ARG A 303 -26.77 -1.46 17.62
CA ARG A 303 -27.80 -1.54 16.59
C ARG A 303 -27.32 -2.36 15.39
N ARG A 304 -26.11 -2.14 14.88
CA ARG A 304 -25.53 -2.88 13.74
C ARG A 304 -25.43 -4.38 13.99
N THR A 305 -25.24 -4.83 15.24
CA THR A 305 -25.20 -6.27 15.56
C THR A 305 -26.55 -6.97 15.39
N GLN A 306 -27.64 -6.21 15.55
CA GLN A 306 -29.00 -6.73 15.43
C GLN A 306 -29.53 -6.58 14.00
N LEU A 307 -29.35 -5.37 13.43
CA LEU A 307 -29.81 -5.05 12.10
C LEU A 307 -28.96 -3.88 11.56
N PRO A 308 -28.57 -3.87 10.27
CA PRO A 308 -27.99 -2.69 9.64
C PRO A 308 -29.00 -1.53 9.51
N PHE A 309 -28.51 -0.31 9.32
CA PHE A 309 -29.34 0.83 8.92
C PHE A 309 -29.66 0.71 7.44
N LYS A 310 -30.94 0.69 7.08
CA LYS A 310 -31.36 0.55 5.66
C LYS A 310 -31.36 1.87 4.92
N ASN A 311 -31.31 2.98 5.64
CA ASN A 311 -31.32 4.32 5.11
C ASN A 311 -30.75 5.30 6.15
N PRO A 312 -30.28 6.49 5.73
CA PRO A 312 -29.74 7.47 6.66
C PRO A 312 -30.77 7.99 7.68
N GLN A 313 -32.07 7.91 7.37
CA GLN A 313 -33.13 8.36 8.29
C GLN A 313 -33.14 7.50 9.56
N GLU A 314 -33.10 6.16 9.44
CA GLU A 314 -33.01 5.24 10.60
C GLU A 314 -31.83 5.56 11.52
N PHE A 315 -30.68 5.93 10.94
CA PHE A 315 -29.50 6.34 11.70
C PHE A 315 -29.78 7.65 12.46
N THR A 316 -30.28 8.68 11.79
CA THR A 316 -30.59 9.96 12.44
C THR A 316 -31.70 9.85 13.49
N GLU A 317 -32.67 8.95 13.32
CA GLU A 317 -33.73 8.67 14.30
C GLU A 317 -33.18 8.01 15.56
N LEU A 318 -32.25 7.05 15.42
CA LEU A 318 -31.56 6.46 16.56
C LEU A 318 -30.83 7.54 17.36
N ILE A 319 -30.05 8.39 16.69
CA ILE A 319 -29.34 9.48 17.35
C ILE A 319 -30.32 10.45 18.02
N ARG A 320 -31.40 10.84 17.34
CA ARG A 320 -32.44 11.71 17.92
C ARG A 320 -33.08 11.11 19.18
N ALA A 321 -33.33 9.81 19.20
CA ALA A 321 -33.93 9.13 20.35
C ALA A 321 -33.01 9.20 21.59
N ILE A 322 -31.69 9.10 21.39
CA ILE A 322 -30.69 9.23 22.46
C ILE A 322 -30.62 10.68 22.95
N LEU A 323 -30.70 11.65 22.02
CA LEU A 323 -30.65 13.08 22.33
C LEU A 323 -31.87 13.61 23.09
N GLY A 324 -32.99 12.88 23.11
CA GLY A 324 -34.22 13.26 23.81
C GLY A 324 -34.08 13.46 25.33
N GLY A 325 -32.98 13.00 25.93
CA GLY A 325 -32.60 13.27 27.33
C GLY A 325 -31.65 14.47 27.54
N GLY A 326 -31.20 15.14 26.47
CA GLY A 326 -30.16 16.17 26.48
C GLY A 326 -28.74 15.59 26.50
N ARG A 327 -27.77 16.22 25.78
CA ARG A 327 -26.34 15.85 25.82
C ARG A 327 -25.65 16.34 27.10
N GLN A 328 -26.18 16.02 28.27
CA GLN A 328 -25.58 16.39 29.56
C GLN A 328 -24.79 15.19 30.11
N GLY A 329 -23.49 15.36 30.36
CA GLY A 329 -22.68 14.43 31.17
C GLY A 329 -22.07 13.22 30.46
N PHE A 330 -22.01 13.17 29.13
CA PHE A 330 -21.41 12.04 28.42
C PHE A 330 -19.89 12.20 28.33
N ALA A 331 -19.16 11.24 28.91
CA ALA A 331 -17.71 11.23 28.95
C ALA A 331 -17.14 11.48 27.55
N VAL A 332 -16.48 12.63 27.44
CA VAL A 332 -15.64 12.98 26.31
C VAL A 332 -14.46 12.01 26.32
N VAL A 333 -13.98 11.58 25.14
CA VAL A 333 -12.65 10.96 25.06
C VAL A 333 -11.68 11.89 25.80
N PRO A 334 -10.78 11.42 26.68
CA PRO A 334 -9.77 12.28 27.27
C PRO A 334 -9.02 13.06 26.17
N GLY A 335 -9.30 14.36 26.03
CA GLY A 335 -8.73 15.23 24.99
C GLY A 335 -9.50 15.36 23.66
N GLY A 336 -10.63 14.67 23.47
CA GLY A 336 -11.48 14.76 22.27
C GLY A 336 -12.40 15.99 22.26
N GLN A 337 -12.67 16.57 21.09
CA GLN A 337 -13.72 17.61 20.96
C GLN A 337 -15.09 16.98 20.68
N SER A 338 -16.13 17.38 21.41
CA SER A 338 -17.50 16.90 21.13
C SER A 338 -18.07 17.53 19.85
N GLY A 339 -19.05 16.84 19.26
CA GLY A 339 -19.96 17.42 18.27
C GLY A 339 -20.74 18.64 18.80
N PRO A 340 -21.51 19.34 17.94
CA PRO A 340 -22.43 20.39 18.38
C PRO A 340 -23.37 19.89 19.48
N ALA A 341 -23.74 20.76 20.43
CA ALA A 341 -24.62 20.39 21.53
C ALA A 341 -26.11 20.43 21.15
N ASN A 342 -26.47 21.17 20.09
CA ASN A 342 -27.85 21.33 19.64
C ASN A 342 -28.29 20.12 18.79
N PRO A 343 -29.34 19.37 19.20
CA PRO A 343 -29.84 18.21 18.46
C PRO A 343 -30.17 18.49 16.99
N THR A 344 -30.75 19.65 16.68
CA THR A 344 -31.13 19.99 15.30
C THR A 344 -29.89 20.18 14.42
N GLN A 345 -28.83 20.79 14.95
CA GLN A 345 -27.57 20.97 14.22
C GLN A 345 -26.86 19.62 14.01
N ILE A 346 -26.86 18.75 15.01
CA ILE A 346 -26.30 17.38 14.89
C ILE A 346 -26.96 16.63 13.74
N ILE A 347 -28.30 16.57 13.72
CA ILE A 347 -29.01 15.83 12.68
C ILE A 347 -28.77 16.45 11.29
N ALA A 348 -28.68 17.77 11.19
CA ALA A 348 -28.38 18.45 9.94
C ALA A 348 -26.96 18.11 9.43
N GLU A 349 -25.95 18.12 10.31
CA GLU A 349 -24.58 17.74 9.97
C GLU A 349 -24.47 16.27 9.55
N LEU A 350 -25.08 15.37 10.32
CA LEU A 350 -25.09 13.94 10.02
C LEU A 350 -25.78 13.64 8.69
N SER A 351 -26.84 14.36 8.36
CA SER A 351 -27.54 14.18 7.07
C SER A 351 -26.69 14.55 5.84
N GLN A 352 -25.62 15.33 6.02
CA GLN A 352 -24.70 15.73 4.95
C GLN A 352 -23.41 14.90 4.91
N THR A 353 -23.12 14.17 5.98
CA THR A 353 -21.82 13.48 6.17
C THR A 353 -21.96 11.97 6.29
N ALA A 354 -23.16 11.46 6.59
CA ALA A 354 -23.43 10.04 6.76
C ALA A 354 -24.20 9.44 5.57
N THR A 355 -23.83 8.22 5.19
CA THR A 355 -24.55 7.36 4.26
C THR A 355 -24.71 5.96 4.87
N VAL A 356 -25.46 5.08 4.22
CA VAL A 356 -25.60 3.65 4.60
C VAL A 356 -25.09 2.70 3.52
N SER A 357 -24.62 3.23 2.41
CA SER A 357 -24.18 2.48 1.23
C SER A 357 -22.75 2.87 0.86
N ALA A 358 -22.05 1.95 0.22
CA ALA A 358 -20.70 2.10 -0.30
C ALA A 358 -20.74 2.18 -1.83
N LYS A 359 -19.86 2.99 -2.40
CA LYS A 359 -19.61 3.08 -3.84
C LYS A 359 -18.22 2.60 -4.18
N ASN A 360 -17.27 2.74 -3.26
CA ASN A 360 -15.87 2.48 -3.49
C ASN A 360 -15.41 1.39 -2.51
N PHE A 361 -14.78 0.35 -3.05
CA PHE A 361 -14.25 -0.75 -2.27
C PHE A 361 -12.77 -0.92 -2.57
N SER A 362 -11.93 -0.96 -1.54
CA SER A 362 -10.56 -1.41 -1.71
C SER A 362 -10.46 -2.91 -1.56
N VAL A 363 -9.73 -3.53 -2.49
CA VAL A 363 -9.48 -4.96 -2.52
C VAL A 363 -7.99 -5.19 -2.45
N LYS A 364 -7.57 -6.02 -1.49
CA LYS A 364 -6.22 -6.57 -1.45
C LYS A 364 -6.29 -8.05 -1.72
N SER A 365 -5.63 -8.50 -2.77
CA SER A 365 -5.57 -9.91 -3.14
C SER A 365 -4.13 -10.41 -3.10
N ALA A 366 -3.95 -11.65 -2.65
CA ALA A 366 -2.65 -12.31 -2.65
C ALA A 366 -2.77 -13.68 -3.30
N GLY A 367 -1.97 -13.92 -4.34
CA GLY A 367 -1.91 -15.17 -5.09
C GLY A 367 -0.63 -15.93 -4.79
N ARG A 368 -0.72 -17.26 -4.73
CA ARG A 368 0.41 -18.14 -4.43
C ARG A 368 0.28 -19.49 -5.12
N MET A 369 1.35 -19.93 -5.77
CA MET A 369 1.45 -21.26 -6.38
C MET A 369 1.65 -22.34 -5.32
N THR A 370 1.07 -23.53 -5.55
CA THR A 370 1.23 -24.69 -4.67
C THR A 370 2.71 -25.11 -4.62
N GLY A 371 3.22 -25.34 -3.42
CA GLY A 371 4.64 -25.69 -3.20
C GLY A 371 5.62 -24.52 -3.35
N SER A 372 5.18 -23.36 -3.85
CA SER A 372 6.02 -22.15 -3.89
C SER A 372 5.96 -21.39 -2.56
N ARG A 373 7.03 -20.67 -2.23
CA ARG A 373 7.05 -19.66 -1.15
C ARG A 373 6.74 -18.25 -1.66
N LEU A 374 6.73 -18.06 -2.98
CA LEU A 374 6.44 -16.78 -3.59
C LEU A 374 4.96 -16.43 -3.39
N THR A 375 4.70 -15.21 -2.92
CA THR A 375 3.34 -14.66 -2.80
C THR A 375 3.33 -13.33 -3.52
N VAL A 376 2.50 -13.21 -4.56
CA VAL A 376 2.29 -11.94 -5.26
C VAL A 376 1.07 -11.25 -4.66
N ARG A 377 1.15 -9.93 -4.51
CA ARG A 377 0.08 -9.11 -3.94
C ARG A 377 -0.34 -8.03 -4.91
N VAL A 378 -1.64 -7.87 -5.06
CA VAL A 378 -2.28 -6.89 -5.91
C VAL A 378 -3.29 -6.11 -5.07
N ALA A 379 -3.41 -4.82 -5.35
CA ALA A 379 -4.46 -3.99 -4.80
C ALA A 379 -5.34 -3.45 -5.94
N ALA A 380 -6.60 -3.20 -5.63
CA ALA A 380 -7.52 -2.55 -6.53
C ALA A 380 -8.49 -1.65 -5.78
N ILE A 381 -8.96 -0.60 -6.47
CA ILE A 381 -10.18 0.11 -6.13
C ILE A 381 -11.26 -0.32 -7.10
N LEU A 382 -12.34 -0.85 -6.55
CA LEU A 382 -13.57 -1.15 -7.26
C LEU A 382 -14.54 -0.01 -7.01
N ARG A 383 -15.15 0.51 -8.07
CA ARG A 383 -16.18 1.56 -7.96
C ARG A 383 -17.47 1.10 -8.62
N ASN A 384 -18.55 1.05 -7.85
CA ASN A 384 -19.89 0.72 -8.32
C ASN A 384 -20.66 2.01 -8.63
N ASP A 385 -20.68 2.39 -9.90
CA ASP A 385 -21.49 3.51 -10.43
C ASP A 385 -22.89 3.05 -10.86
N GLY A 386 -23.26 1.82 -10.52
CA GLY A 386 -24.56 1.25 -10.83
C GLY A 386 -25.68 1.80 -9.97
N THR A 387 -26.86 1.23 -10.20
CA THR A 387 -28.05 1.41 -9.34
C THR A 387 -28.46 0.05 -8.79
N PRO A 388 -29.22 -0.02 -7.68
CA PRO A 388 -29.74 -1.30 -7.18
C PRO A 388 -30.43 -2.11 -8.28
N GLY A 389 -30.09 -3.40 -8.42
CA GLY A 389 -30.56 -4.28 -9.50
C GLY A 389 -29.87 -4.08 -10.87
N ARG A 390 -29.02 -3.05 -11.02
CA ARG A 390 -28.23 -2.75 -12.23
C ARG A 390 -26.82 -2.25 -11.84
N PRO A 391 -25.98 -3.11 -11.24
CA PRO A 391 -24.63 -2.72 -10.83
C PRO A 391 -23.74 -2.40 -12.05
N LYS A 392 -22.85 -1.41 -11.90
CA LYS A 392 -21.89 -1.00 -12.95
C LYS A 392 -20.54 -0.79 -12.29
N LEU A 393 -19.74 -1.84 -12.30
CA LEU A 393 -18.46 -1.85 -11.59
C LEU A 393 -17.30 -1.49 -12.51
N SER A 394 -16.45 -0.58 -12.06
CA SER A 394 -15.16 -0.26 -12.66
C SER A 394 -14.03 -0.72 -11.74
N VAL A 395 -12.91 -1.16 -12.33
CA VAL A 395 -11.76 -1.72 -11.62
C VAL A 395 -10.53 -0.89 -11.95
N ARG A 396 -9.85 -0.37 -10.93
CA ARG A 396 -8.49 0.19 -11.05
C ARG A 396 -7.54 -0.66 -10.23
N LEU A 397 -6.59 -1.32 -10.88
CA LEU A 397 -5.72 -2.33 -10.28
C LEU A 397 -4.26 -1.91 -10.38
N TRP A 398 -3.48 -2.18 -9.33
CA TRP A 398 -2.03 -1.98 -9.33
C TRP A 398 -1.32 -3.05 -8.50
N SER A 399 -0.05 -3.31 -8.81
CA SER A 399 0.76 -4.25 -8.04
C SER A 399 1.27 -3.63 -6.74
N LEU A 400 1.33 -4.43 -5.68
CA LEU A 400 1.94 -4.05 -4.40
C LEU A 400 3.39 -4.56 -4.25
N ASP A 401 3.91 -5.31 -5.23
CA ASP A 401 5.31 -5.74 -5.22
C ASP A 401 6.18 -4.61 -5.82
N PRO A 402 7.22 -4.12 -5.11
CA PRO A 402 8.12 -3.06 -5.57
C PRO A 402 8.74 -3.30 -6.96
N ARG A 403 8.81 -4.56 -7.40
CA ARG A 403 9.39 -4.96 -8.69
C ARG A 403 8.44 -4.76 -9.87
N HIS A 404 7.17 -4.47 -9.60
CA HIS A 404 6.11 -4.21 -10.57
C HIS A 404 5.54 -2.80 -10.35
N GLY A 405 6.41 -1.80 -10.22
CA GLY A 405 6.00 -0.39 -10.28
C GLY A 405 5.09 -0.19 -11.49
N GLY A 406 3.84 0.19 -11.22
CA GLY A 406 2.78 0.26 -12.21
C GLY A 406 3.14 1.15 -13.40
N VAL A 407 2.68 0.73 -14.57
CA VAL A 407 2.60 1.54 -15.79
C VAL A 407 1.41 2.48 -15.70
#